data_AF-A0A6P6T4A0-F1
#
_entry.id   AF-A0A6P6T4A0-F1
#
_cell.length_a   1.000
_cell.length_b   1.000
_cell.length_c   1.000
_cell.angle_alpha   90.00
_cell.angle_beta   90.00
_cell.angle_gamma   90.00
#
_symmetry.space_group_name_H-M   'P 1'
#
loop_
_entity.id
_entity.type
_entity.pdbx_description
1 polymer ?
#
loop_
_entity_poly.entity_id
_entity_poly.type
_entity_poly.pdbx_seq_one_letter_code
_entity_poly.pdbx_strand_id
1 'polypeptide(L)'
;MAPEVLQSQSGYDFKTDICSFGITALELAHGHAPFSKYPPMKVLLMIIQNSPPGLDYDRDKKFSKPFKEMVAMCLVKDLTKRPTAEKLLKHSSFKNAKPQELSVKKLSADLPSLWNPVKANLSLKDAAQLALKKMPSAEQEALSQV
;
A
#
# COMPACT_ATOMS: atom_id res chain seq x y z
N MET A 1 -4.78 -2.13 -6.28
CA MET A 1 -5.50 -2.74 -7.42
C MET A 1 -5.12 -2.00 -8.69
N ALA A 2 -4.79 -2.74 -9.74
CA ALA A 2 -4.36 -2.16 -11.00
C ALA A 2 -5.56 -1.75 -11.87
N PRO A 3 -5.46 -0.68 -12.69
CA PRO A 3 -6.57 -0.13 -13.47
C PRO A 3 -7.19 -1.13 -14.45
N GLU A 4 -6.42 -2.09 -14.96
CA GLU A 4 -6.89 -3.12 -15.89
C GLU A 4 -7.87 -4.14 -15.25
N VAL A 5 -7.74 -4.43 -13.95
CA VAL A 5 -8.67 -5.29 -13.19
C VAL A 5 -10.06 -4.67 -13.11
N LEU A 6 -10.12 -3.35 -13.29
CA LEU A 6 -11.33 -2.56 -13.21
C LEU A 6 -11.94 -2.29 -14.60
N GLN A 7 -11.23 -2.58 -15.69
CA GLN A 7 -11.62 -2.20 -17.06
C GLN A 7 -11.66 -3.35 -18.08
N SER A 8 -10.98 -4.48 -17.86
CA SER A 8 -10.81 -5.50 -18.90
C SER A 8 -11.74 -6.71 -18.73
N GLN A 9 -12.35 -7.13 -19.84
CA GLN A 9 -13.00 -8.43 -20.01
C GLN A 9 -12.00 -9.61 -20.09
N SER A 10 -10.70 -9.31 -20.18
CA SER A 10 -9.61 -10.28 -20.05
C SER A 10 -9.18 -10.34 -18.59
N GLY A 11 -9.32 -11.51 -17.97
CA GLY A 11 -9.06 -11.73 -16.55
C GLY A 11 -7.65 -11.40 -16.07
N TYR A 12 -7.48 -11.55 -14.75
CA TYR A 12 -6.26 -11.36 -14.00
C TYR A 12 -5.03 -12.05 -14.65
N ASP A 13 -3.99 -11.26 -14.94
CA ASP A 13 -2.70 -11.75 -15.43
C ASP A 13 -1.58 -11.41 -14.41
N PHE A 14 -0.44 -12.12 -14.47
CA PHE A 14 0.71 -11.91 -13.58
C PHE A 14 1.26 -10.46 -13.66
N LYS A 15 0.96 -9.72 -14.74
CA LYS A 15 1.27 -8.30 -14.87
C LYS A 15 0.57 -7.44 -13.82
N THR A 16 -0.56 -7.90 -13.30
CA THR A 16 -1.29 -7.27 -12.19
C THR A 16 -0.48 -7.34 -10.91
N ASP A 17 0.17 -8.48 -10.63
CA ASP A 17 1.05 -8.65 -9.47
C ASP A 17 2.24 -7.68 -9.51
N ILE A 18 2.81 -7.46 -10.71
CA ILE A 18 3.91 -6.51 -10.91
C ILE A 18 3.49 -5.08 -10.58
N CYS A 19 2.26 -4.70 -10.91
CA CYS A 19 1.72 -3.39 -10.53
C CYS A 19 1.48 -3.29 -9.02
N SER A 20 0.86 -4.32 -8.42
CA SER A 20 0.68 -4.38 -6.96
C SER A 20 2.02 -4.28 -6.23
N PHE A 21 3.06 -4.94 -6.72
CA PHE A 21 4.43 -4.80 -6.21
C PHE A 21 4.94 -3.34 -6.27
N GLY A 22 4.72 -2.65 -7.40
CA GLY A 22 5.09 -1.23 -7.53
C GLY A 22 4.37 -0.33 -6.53
N ILE A 23 3.08 -0.59 -6.26
CA ILE A 23 2.30 0.12 -5.24
C ILE A 23 2.86 -0.17 -3.84
N THR A 24 3.16 -1.43 -3.52
CA THR A 24 3.79 -1.80 -2.25
C THR A 24 5.15 -1.12 -2.07
N ALA A 25 5.95 -1.02 -3.13
CA ALA A 25 7.24 -0.32 -3.07
C ALA A 25 7.08 1.17 -2.76
N LEU A 26 6.06 1.84 -3.33
CA LEU A 26 5.71 3.22 -2.97
C LEU A 26 5.25 3.33 -1.52
N GLU A 27 4.42 2.41 -1.07
CA GLU A 27 3.93 2.37 0.31
C GLU A 27 5.08 2.20 1.31
N LEU A 28 6.04 1.32 1.04
CA LEU A 28 7.24 1.16 1.87
C LEU A 28 8.13 2.41 1.86
N ALA A 29 8.14 3.16 0.76
CA ALA A 29 8.92 4.38 0.62
C ALA A 29 8.31 5.56 1.41
N HIS A 30 7.00 5.76 1.28
CA HIS A 30 6.30 6.91 1.88
C HIS A 30 5.64 6.61 3.23
N GLY A 31 5.51 5.32 3.60
CA GLY A 31 4.83 4.86 4.80
C GLY A 31 3.31 4.73 4.66
N HIS A 32 2.76 5.00 3.48
CA HIS A 32 1.34 4.85 3.18
C HIS A 32 1.13 4.57 1.69
N ALA A 33 0.10 3.80 1.36
CA ALA A 33 -0.30 3.60 -0.03
C ALA A 33 -0.64 4.94 -0.73
N PRO A 34 -0.46 5.05 -2.06
CA PRO A 34 -0.97 6.17 -2.83
C PRO A 34 -2.48 6.34 -2.60
N PHE A 35 -2.94 7.58 -2.47
CA PHE A 35 -4.35 7.94 -2.32
C PHE A 35 -5.05 7.43 -1.04
N SER A 36 -4.31 6.89 -0.06
CA SER A 36 -4.83 6.34 1.20
C SER A 36 -5.74 7.28 2.01
N LYS A 37 -5.63 8.60 1.80
CA LYS A 37 -6.45 9.63 2.43
C LYS A 37 -7.87 9.80 1.85
N TYR A 38 -8.18 9.12 0.74
CA TYR A 38 -9.46 9.29 0.05
C TYR A 38 -10.38 8.07 0.23
N PRO A 39 -11.72 8.26 0.19
CA PRO A 39 -12.66 7.15 0.21
C PRO A 39 -12.45 6.17 -0.97
N PRO A 40 -12.79 4.87 -0.83
CA PRO A 40 -12.52 3.84 -1.84
C PRO A 40 -13.02 4.18 -3.25
N MET A 41 -14.23 4.74 -3.37
CA MET A 41 -14.80 5.15 -4.66
C MET A 41 -13.99 6.26 -5.34
N LYS A 42 -13.44 7.20 -4.58
CA LYS A 42 -12.59 8.27 -5.11
C LYS A 42 -11.24 7.72 -5.54
N VAL A 43 -10.65 6.80 -4.76
CA VAL A 43 -9.41 6.12 -5.12
C VAL A 43 -9.57 5.36 -6.44
N LEU A 44 -10.68 4.64 -6.60
CA LEU A 44 -11.01 3.92 -7.83
C LEU A 44 -11.01 4.85 -9.07
N LEU A 45 -11.73 5.97 -8.99
CA LEU A 45 -11.78 6.96 -10.06
C LEU A 45 -10.39 7.53 -10.36
N MET A 46 -9.61 7.83 -9.32
CA MET A 46 -8.24 8.34 -9.48
C MET A 46 -7.32 7.33 -10.16
N ILE A 47 -7.44 6.03 -9.86
CA ILE A 47 -6.67 4.97 -10.51
C ILE A 47 -7.02 4.88 -12.01
N ILE A 48 -8.29 5.05 -12.37
CA ILE A 48 -8.78 4.98 -13.75
C ILE A 48 -8.36 6.22 -14.56
N GLN A 49 -8.52 7.41 -13.98
CA GLN A 49 -8.43 8.68 -14.71
C GLN A 49 -7.02 9.28 -14.70
N ASN A 50 -6.25 9.10 -13.62
CA ASN A 50 -4.97 9.79 -13.48
C ASN A 50 -3.80 9.01 -14.10
N SER A 51 -2.67 9.69 -14.20
CA SER A 51 -1.38 9.05 -14.41
C SER A 51 -1.04 8.14 -13.22
N PRO A 52 -0.34 7.02 -13.44
CA PRO A 52 0.10 6.15 -12.36
C PRO A 52 0.94 6.93 -11.33
N PRO A 53 0.80 6.63 -10.02
CA PRO A 53 1.62 7.27 -9.01
C PRO A 53 3.09 6.88 -9.20
N GLY A 54 4.00 7.73 -8.76
CA GLY A 54 5.44 7.51 -8.90
C GLY A 54 6.24 8.33 -7.90
N LEU A 55 7.56 8.07 -7.89
CA LEU A 55 8.51 8.86 -7.11
C LEU A 55 8.98 10.05 -7.92
N ASP A 56 8.99 11.19 -7.27
CA ASP A 56 9.39 12.47 -7.84
C ASP A 56 10.91 12.64 -7.69
N TYR A 57 11.60 13.10 -8.74
CA TYR A 57 13.06 13.24 -8.69
C TYR A 57 13.51 14.33 -7.72
N ASP A 58 12.73 15.41 -7.59
CA ASP A 58 13.04 16.58 -6.77
C ASP A 58 12.53 16.46 -5.34
N ARG A 59 11.36 15.86 -5.13
CA ARG A 59 10.79 15.68 -3.79
C ARG A 59 11.32 14.44 -3.09
N ASP A 60 11.59 13.37 -3.83
CA ASP A 60 12.04 12.11 -3.24
C ASP A 60 13.55 11.88 -3.34
N LYS A 61 14.36 12.92 -3.11
CA LYS A 61 15.84 12.86 -3.23
C LYS A 61 16.49 11.79 -2.34
N LYS A 62 15.82 11.37 -1.27
CA LYS A 62 16.28 10.32 -0.35
C LYS A 62 16.33 8.92 -0.97
N PHE A 63 15.61 8.68 -2.08
CA PHE A 63 15.64 7.39 -2.76
C PHE A 63 16.61 7.37 -3.93
N SER A 64 17.26 6.23 -4.11
CA SER A 64 18.22 6.02 -5.20
C SER A 64 17.52 6.03 -6.57
N LYS A 65 18.25 6.49 -7.59
CA LYS A 65 17.77 6.46 -8.98
C LYS A 65 17.32 5.05 -9.43
N PRO A 66 18.07 3.96 -9.17
CA PRO A 66 17.61 2.61 -9.44
C PRO A 66 16.23 2.30 -8.83
N PHE A 67 15.99 2.69 -7.58
CA PHE A 67 14.71 2.42 -6.94
C PHE A 67 13.56 3.15 -7.63
N LYS A 68 13.75 4.42 -8.01
CA LYS A 68 12.76 5.19 -8.77
C LYS A 68 12.45 4.55 -10.14
N GLU A 69 13.48 4.12 -10.86
CA GLU A 69 13.34 3.45 -12.15
C GLU A 69 12.59 2.11 -12.02
N MET A 70 12.90 1.32 -10.99
CA MET A 70 12.18 0.07 -10.70
C MET A 70 10.69 0.31 -10.46
N VAL A 71 10.33 1.28 -9.62
CA VAL A 71 8.92 1.63 -9.36
C VAL A 71 8.23 2.09 -10.65
N ALA A 72 8.87 2.94 -11.45
CA ALA A 72 8.32 3.43 -12.70
C ALA A 72 8.04 2.31 -13.71
N MET A 73 8.93 1.31 -13.81
CA MET A 73 8.73 0.13 -14.68
C MET A 73 7.54 -0.74 -14.24
N CYS A 74 7.25 -0.80 -12.94
CA CYS A 74 6.13 -1.56 -12.40
C CYS A 74 4.78 -0.86 -12.63
N LEU A 75 4.77 0.48 -12.63
CA LEU A 75 3.57 1.31 -12.67
C LEU A 75 3.33 1.91 -14.06
N VAL A 76 3.39 1.08 -15.09
CA VAL A 76 3.11 1.47 -16.48
C VAL A 76 1.66 1.12 -16.84
N LYS A 77 0.94 2.03 -17.51
CA LYS A 77 -0.45 1.80 -17.97
C LYS A 77 -0.54 0.63 -18.96
N ASP A 78 0.42 0.54 -19.87
CA ASP A 78 0.55 -0.54 -20.84
C ASP A 78 1.13 -1.81 -20.18
N LEU A 79 0.31 -2.85 -20.10
CA LEU A 79 0.66 -4.14 -19.47
C LEU A 79 1.81 -4.86 -20.18
N THR A 80 1.91 -4.70 -21.51
CA THR A 80 2.92 -5.38 -22.31
C THR A 80 4.32 -4.87 -22.02
N LYS A 81 4.42 -3.60 -21.60
CA LYS A 81 5.67 -2.94 -21.22
C LYS A 81 6.14 -3.26 -19.81
N ARG A 82 5.27 -3.80 -18.95
CA ARG A 82 5.67 -4.19 -17.59
C ARG A 82 6.63 -5.39 -17.65
N PRO A 83 7.71 -5.41 -16.88
CA PRO A 83 8.64 -6.54 -16.85
C PRO A 83 8.00 -7.78 -16.19
N THR A 84 8.58 -8.96 -16.41
CA THR A 84 8.32 -10.14 -15.56
C THR A 84 9.05 -9.99 -14.23
N ALA A 85 8.65 -10.76 -13.21
CA ALA A 85 9.36 -10.81 -11.94
C ALA A 85 10.84 -11.20 -12.13
N GLU A 86 11.12 -12.17 -13.01
CA GLU A 86 12.49 -12.59 -13.32
C GLU A 86 13.34 -11.47 -13.92
N LYS A 87 12.77 -10.66 -14.84
CA LYS A 87 13.44 -9.50 -15.40
C LYS A 87 13.65 -8.41 -14.35
N LEU A 88 12.67 -8.21 -13.47
CA LEU A 88 12.72 -7.22 -12.40
C LEU A 88 13.81 -7.55 -11.37
N LEU A 89 13.98 -8.81 -10.99
CA LEU A 89 15.03 -9.27 -10.07
C LEU A 89 16.45 -9.01 -10.57
N LYS A 90 16.65 -8.89 -11.89
CA LYS A 90 17.94 -8.56 -12.50
C LYS A 90 18.24 -7.04 -12.47
N HIS A 91 17.27 -6.22 -12.04
CA HIS A 91 17.42 -4.76 -11.99
C HIS A 91 18.46 -4.32 -10.96
N SER A 92 19.10 -3.17 -11.21
CA SER A 92 20.14 -2.59 -10.34
C SER A 92 19.67 -2.35 -8.89
N SER A 93 18.37 -2.14 -8.68
CA SER A 93 17.76 -2.00 -7.34
C SER A 93 17.97 -3.23 -6.44
N PHE A 94 18.07 -4.43 -7.02
CA PHE A 94 18.20 -5.68 -6.26
C PHE A 94 19.64 -6.17 -6.15
N LYS A 95 20.59 -5.60 -6.93
CA LYS A 95 22.00 -6.01 -6.90
C LYS A 95 22.67 -5.79 -5.55
N ASN A 96 22.21 -4.77 -4.81
CA ASN A 96 22.75 -4.40 -3.49
C ASN A 96 21.83 -4.85 -2.34
N ALA A 97 20.98 -5.85 -2.57
CA ALA A 97 20.13 -6.39 -1.51
C ALA A 97 20.99 -6.95 -0.37
N LYS A 98 20.67 -6.56 0.86
CA LYS A 98 21.40 -7.05 2.03
C LYS A 98 21.00 -8.51 2.33
N PRO A 99 21.93 -9.33 2.83
CA PRO A 99 21.61 -10.65 3.37
C PRO A 99 20.44 -10.59 4.35
N GLN A 100 19.59 -11.62 4.31
CA GLN A 100 18.39 -11.70 5.15
C GLN A 100 18.70 -11.48 6.63
N GLU A 101 19.78 -12.06 7.13
CA GLU A 101 20.18 -11.94 8.55
C GLU A 101 20.43 -10.49 8.98
N LEU A 102 21.05 -9.68 8.12
CA LEU A 102 21.31 -8.27 8.42
C LEU A 102 20.03 -7.43 8.35
N SER A 103 19.14 -7.76 7.42
CA SER A 103 17.85 -7.10 7.27
C SER A 103 16.94 -7.38 8.47
N VAL A 104 16.83 -8.64 8.90
CA VAL A 104 16.01 -9.05 10.04
C VAL A 104 16.52 -8.43 11.34
N LYS A 105 17.83 -8.50 11.61
CA LYS A 105 18.42 -7.91 12.82
C LYS A 105 18.17 -6.42 12.93
N LYS A 106 18.30 -5.68 11.82
CA LYS A 106 18.06 -4.24 11.80
C LYS A 106 16.58 -3.91 12.00
N LEU A 107 15.69 -4.62 11.30
CA LEU A 107 14.24 -4.44 11.48
C LEU A 107 13.79 -4.81 12.90
N SER A 108 14.29 -5.89 13.49
CA SER A 108 13.90 -6.32 14.84
C SER A 108 14.39 -5.40 15.95
N ALA A 109 15.50 -4.69 15.72
CA ALA A 109 16.04 -3.73 16.69
C ALA A 109 15.22 -2.43 16.71
N ASP A 110 14.79 -1.96 15.54
CA ASP A 110 14.15 -0.65 15.39
C ASP A 110 12.61 -0.71 15.49
N LEU A 111 12.00 -1.89 15.27
CA LEU A 111 10.55 -2.05 15.35
C LEU A 111 10.13 -2.38 16.80
N PRO A 112 9.35 -1.52 17.49
CA PRO A 112 8.72 -1.93 18.74
C PRO A 112 7.82 -3.14 18.46
N SER A 113 7.62 -4.01 19.45
CA SER A 113 6.79 -5.20 19.27
C SER A 113 5.43 -4.78 18.71
N LEU A 114 5.16 -5.15 17.46
CA LEU A 114 3.93 -4.78 16.74
C LEU A 114 2.68 -5.23 17.51
N TRP A 115 2.84 -6.25 18.36
CA TRP A 115 1.79 -6.80 19.18
C TRP A 115 1.27 -5.83 20.25
N ASN A 116 2.12 -4.96 20.81
CA ASN A 116 1.71 -4.09 21.91
C ASN A 116 0.70 -3.01 21.44
N PRO A 117 0.96 -2.23 20.36
CA PRO A 117 -0.03 -1.31 19.82
C PRO A 117 -1.26 -2.00 19.24
N VAL A 118 -1.09 -3.17 18.62
CA VAL A 118 -2.22 -3.93 18.04
C VAL A 118 -3.16 -4.43 19.14
N LYS A 119 -2.64 -4.98 20.25
CA LYS A 119 -3.45 -5.36 21.42
C LYS A 119 -4.17 -4.16 22.03
N ALA A 120 -3.49 -3.03 22.18
CA ALA A 120 -4.10 -1.82 22.71
C ALA A 120 -5.29 -1.36 21.85
N ASN A 121 -5.11 -1.34 20.52
CA ASN A 121 -6.17 -0.98 19.58
C ASN A 121 -7.33 -1.99 19.53
N LEU A 122 -7.05 -3.30 19.64
CA LEU A 122 -8.08 -4.33 19.77
C LEU A 122 -8.89 -4.15 21.05
N SER A 123 -8.21 -3.98 22.19
CA SER A 123 -8.86 -3.77 23.49
C SER A 123 -9.71 -2.49 23.51
N LEU A 124 -9.25 -1.42 22.86
CA LEU A 124 -10.02 -0.18 22.71
C LEU A 124 -11.28 -0.38 21.85
N LYS A 125 -11.18 -1.15 20.76
CA LYS A 125 -12.34 -1.48 19.91
C LYS A 125 -13.35 -2.35 20.64
N ASP A 126 -12.88 -3.35 21.38
CA ASP A 126 -13.74 -4.23 22.18
C ASP A 126 -14.43 -3.45 23.31
N ALA A 127 -13.71 -2.52 23.96
CA ALA A 127 -14.27 -1.63 24.98
C ALA A 127 -15.31 -0.65 24.39
N ALA A 128 -15.05 -0.09 23.22
CA ALA A 128 -15.99 0.79 22.52
C ALA A 128 -17.26 0.05 22.08
N GLN A 129 -17.15 -1.18 21.58
CA GLN A 129 -18.30 -2.02 21.24
C GLN A 129 -19.12 -2.41 22.48
N LEU A 130 -18.45 -2.71 23.59
CA LEU A 130 -19.13 -3.02 24.85
C LEU A 130 -19.84 -1.79 25.43
N ALA A 131 -19.25 -0.60 25.31
CA ALA A 131 -19.88 0.65 25.70
C ALA A 131 -21.14 0.92 24.86
N LEU A 132 -21.06 0.75 23.54
CA LEU A 132 -22.20 0.92 22.62
C LEU A 132 -23.35 -0.06 22.95
N LYS A 133 -23.02 -1.31 23.31
CA LYS A 133 -24.00 -2.34 23.68
C LYS A 133 -24.65 -2.10 25.05
N LYS A 134 -24.01 -1.30 25.92
CA LYS A 134 -24.51 -0.95 27.25
C LYS A 134 -25.25 0.39 27.29
N MET A 135 -25.36 1.10 26.17
CA MET A 135 -26.11 2.37 26.11
C MET A 135 -27.60 2.10 26.35
N PRO A 136 -28.26 2.84 27.26
CA PRO A 136 -29.70 2.73 27.47
C PRO A 136 -30.48 3.07 26.18
N SER A 137 -31.58 2.38 25.94
CA SER A 137 -32.45 2.54 24.75
C SER A 137 -32.83 4.00 24.43
N ALA A 138 -32.90 4.88 25.43
CA ALA A 138 -33.26 6.27 25.26
C ALA A 138 -32.19 7.12 24.53
N GLU A 139 -30.91 6.73 24.58
CA GLU A 139 -29.82 7.45 23.88
C GLU A 139 -29.69 7.03 22.42
N GLN A 140 -30.15 5.82 22.06
CA GLN A 140 -30.17 5.34 20.67
C GLN A 140 -31.23 6.07 19.82
N GLU A 141 -32.37 6.44 20.41
CA GLU A 141 -33.40 7.24 19.74
C GLU A 141 -32.96 8.70 19.51
N ALA A 142 -32.18 9.27 20.42
CA ALA A 142 -31.68 10.65 20.30
C ALA A 142 -30.62 10.82 19.18
N LEU A 143 -29.81 9.78 18.91
CA LEU A 143 -28.80 9.79 17.85
C LEU A 143 -29.36 9.49 16.45
N SER A 144 -30.57 8.93 16.34
CA SER A 144 -31.22 8.65 15.06
C SER A 144 -32.04 9.83 14.51
N GLN A 145 -32.14 10.94 15.25
CA GLN A 145 -32.93 12.12 14.88
C GLN A 145 -32.09 13.37 14.56
N VAL A 146 -30.77 13.24 14.36
CA VAL A 146 -29.88 14.31 13.88
C VAL A 146 -29.15 13.88 12.61
#